data_AF-A0A7Y5XXH7-F1
#
_entry.id   AF-A0A7Y5XXH7-F1
#
_cell.length_a   1.000
_cell.length_b   1.000
_cell.length_c   1.000
_cell.angle_alpha   90.00
_cell.angle_beta   90.00
_cell.angle_gamma   90.00
#
_symmetry.space_group_name_H-M   'P 1'
#
loop_
_entity.id
_entity.type
_entity.pdbx_description
1 polymer ?
#
loop_
_entity_poly.entity_id
_entity_poly.type
_entity_poly.pdbx_seq_one_letter_code
_entity_poly.pdbx_strand_id
1 'polypeptide(L)'
;MVDPVVSVATALLRAQLPEVTLREGQSVIARVASRGEGHGVLVLAGIPLTAQLPDGIESGATLKLRIEEVSPERVVLRMDAQAVNPL
;
A
#
# COMPACT_ATOMS: atom_id res chain seq x y z
N MET A 1 3.34 -16.27 -12.01
CA MET A 1 3.31 -15.84 -10.60
C MET A 1 3.19 -14.33 -10.64
N VAL A 2 2.05 -13.77 -10.28
CA VAL A 2 1.87 -12.31 -10.25
C VAL A 2 2.57 -11.79 -9.01
N ASP A 3 3.53 -10.89 -9.18
CA ASP A 3 4.21 -10.25 -8.06
C ASP A 3 3.16 -9.51 -7.19
N PRO A 4 3.15 -9.68 -5.85
CA PRO A 4 2.16 -9.07 -4.97
C PRO A 4 2.47 -7.57 -4.82
N VAL A 5 2.07 -6.82 -5.83
CA VAL A 5 2.35 -5.39 -5.99
C VAL A 5 1.10 -4.59 -5.69
N VAL A 6 1.25 -3.62 -4.79
CA VAL A 6 0.28 -2.59 -4.49
C VAL A 6 0.70 -1.31 -5.21
N SER A 7 -0.24 -0.63 -5.87
CA SER A 7 0.02 0.66 -6.52
C SER A 7 -0.87 1.75 -5.94
N VAL A 8 -0.28 2.92 -5.65
CA VAL A 8 -1.01 4.10 -5.17
C VAL A 8 -0.63 5.31 -6.02
N ALA A 9 -1.61 6.14 -6.40
CA ALA A 9 -1.33 7.35 -7.17
C ALA A 9 -0.49 8.36 -6.37
N THR A 10 0.61 8.85 -6.94
CA THR A 10 1.56 9.73 -6.25
C THR A 10 0.93 11.07 -5.85
N ALA A 11 0.04 11.61 -6.68
CA ALA A 11 -0.67 12.86 -6.39
C ALA A 11 -1.53 12.74 -5.11
N LEU A 12 -2.20 11.60 -4.91
CA LEU A 12 -2.97 11.34 -3.70
C LEU A 12 -2.06 11.25 -2.47
N LEU A 13 -0.91 10.59 -2.61
CA LEU A 13 0.02 10.45 -1.49
C LEU A 13 0.60 11.79 -1.07
N ARG A 14 1.01 12.65 -2.01
CA ARG A 14 1.54 13.99 -1.69
C ARG A 14 0.51 14.91 -1.07
N ALA A 15 -0.75 14.82 -1.50
CA ALA A 15 -1.83 15.64 -0.94
C ALA A 15 -2.16 15.25 0.50
N GLN A 16 -2.13 13.95 0.81
CA GLN A 16 -2.53 13.48 2.13
C GLN A 16 -1.36 13.32 3.11
N LEU A 17 -0.15 12.98 2.64
CA LEU A 17 1.05 12.78 3.45
C LEU A 17 2.18 13.74 3.05
N PRO A 18 2.00 15.07 3.14
CA PRO A 18 2.99 16.04 2.66
C PRO A 18 4.33 15.98 3.40
N GLU A 19 4.35 15.49 4.64
CA GLU A 19 5.55 15.39 5.48
C GLU A 19 6.24 14.02 5.40
N VAL A 20 5.60 13.02 4.77
CA VAL A 20 6.19 11.68 4.64
C VAL A 20 7.11 11.65 3.44
N THR A 21 8.42 11.59 3.71
CA THR A 21 9.40 11.33 2.66
C THR A 21 9.35 9.86 2.29
N LEU A 22 8.85 9.57 1.08
CA LEU A 22 8.91 8.23 0.49
C LEU A 22 10.27 8.02 -0.17
N ARG A 23 10.91 6.89 0.12
CA ARG A 23 12.14 6.48 -0.55
C ARG A 23 12.05 5.03 -0.95
N GLU A 24 12.60 4.70 -2.12
CA GLU A 24 12.79 3.31 -2.52
C GLU A 24 13.58 2.55 -1.44
N GLY A 25 13.17 1.30 -1.19
CA GLY A 25 13.69 0.45 -0.13
C GLY A 25 13.09 0.69 1.27
N GLN A 26 12.39 1.80 1.50
CA GLN A 26 11.72 2.08 2.77
C GLN A 26 10.61 1.07 3.04
N SER A 27 10.51 0.59 4.28
CA SER A 27 9.41 -0.27 4.71
C SER A 27 8.33 0.53 5.43
N VAL A 28 7.07 0.20 5.18
CA VAL A 28 5.90 0.81 5.79
C VAL A 28 4.90 -0.26 6.21
N ILE A 29 4.06 0.06 7.20
CA ILE A 29 2.93 -0.78 7.62
C ILE A 29 1.64 -0.11 7.18
N ALA A 30 0.76 -0.86 6.54
CA ALA A 30 -0.56 -0.39 6.15
C ALA A 30 -1.64 -1.39 6.57
N ARG A 31 -2.84 -0.90 6.89
CA ARG A 31 -4.01 -1.74 7.15
C ARG A 31 -4.97 -1.66 5.96
N VAL A 32 -5.52 -2.79 5.53
CA VAL A 32 -6.59 -2.80 4.52
C VAL A 32 -7.89 -2.39 5.19
N ALA A 33 -8.42 -1.22 4.88
CA ALA A 33 -9.70 -0.76 5.41
C ALA A 33 -10.88 -1.36 4.65
N SER A 34 -10.77 -1.48 3.33
CA SER A 34 -11.78 -2.10 2.49
C SER A 34 -11.19 -2.69 1.21
N ARG A 35 -11.91 -3.64 0.62
CA ARG A 35 -11.57 -4.27 -0.66
C ARG A 35 -12.78 -4.26 -1.59
N GLY A 36 -12.54 -3.92 -2.85
CA GLY A 36 -13.41 -4.19 -4.00
C GLY A 36 -12.68 -5.05 -5.04
N GLU A 37 -13.24 -5.16 -6.24
CA GLU A 37 -12.61 -5.90 -7.34
C GLU A 37 -11.36 -5.15 -7.85
N GLY A 38 -10.17 -5.76 -7.69
CA GLY A 38 -8.88 -5.22 -8.15
C GLY A 38 -8.36 -3.98 -7.41
N HIS A 39 -9.16 -3.36 -6.56
CA HIS A 39 -8.84 -2.12 -5.83
C HIS A 39 -9.28 -2.19 -4.37
N GLY A 40 -8.70 -1.35 -3.51
CA GLY A 40 -9.13 -1.21 -2.13
C GLY A 40 -8.60 0.05 -1.47
N VAL A 41 -8.92 0.21 -0.18
CA VAL A 41 -8.44 1.32 0.64
C VAL A 41 -7.41 0.79 1.62
N LEU A 42 -6.20 1.36 1.57
CA LEU A 42 -5.14 1.14 2.55
C LEU A 42 -5.07 2.33 3.50
N VAL A 43 -4.89 2.06 4.79
CA VAL A 43 -4.61 3.09 5.79
C VAL A 43 -3.13 3.05 6.10
N LEU A 44 -2.42 4.10 5.72
CA LEU A 44 -0.99 4.30 5.97
C LEU A 44 -0.82 5.50 6.90
N ALA A 45 -0.19 5.31 8.06
CA ALA A 45 -0.01 6.38 9.06
C ALA A 45 -1.33 7.12 9.41
N GLY A 46 -2.45 6.39 9.46
CA GLY A 46 -3.78 6.96 9.74
C GLY A 46 -4.48 7.56 8.52
N ILE A 47 -3.86 7.50 7.34
CA ILE A 47 -4.35 8.17 6.13
C ILE A 47 -4.89 7.15 5.12
N PRO A 48 -6.16 7.28 4.67
CA PRO A 48 -6.76 6.38 3.71
C PRO A 48 -6.30 6.69 2.27
N LEU A 49 -5.79 5.66 1.61
CA LEU A 49 -5.24 5.70 0.26
C LEU A 49 -5.91 4.65 -0.60
N THR A 50 -6.46 5.07 -1.75
CA THR A 50 -6.94 4.12 -2.75
C THR A 50 -5.76 3.45 -3.43
N ALA A 51 -5.77 2.13 -3.48
CA ALA A 51 -4.70 1.33 -4.05
C ALA A 51 -5.22 0.21 -4.94
N GLN A 52 -4.42 -0.23 -5.91
CA GLN A 52 -4.61 -1.56 -6.49
C GLN A 52 -4.11 -2.60 -5.49
N LEU A 53 -4.91 -3.65 -5.29
CA LEU A 53 -4.58 -4.73 -4.37
C LEU A 53 -4.58 -6.06 -5.12
N PRO A 54 -3.56 -6.91 -4.95
CA PRO A 54 -3.56 -8.25 -5.54
C PRO A 54 -4.68 -9.10 -4.94
N ASP A 55 -5.00 -10.21 -5.61
CA ASP A 55 -5.98 -11.18 -5.11
C ASP A 55 -5.52 -11.86 -3.81
N GLY A 56 -6.47 -12.27 -2.99
CA GLY A 56 -6.21 -12.94 -1.71
C GLY A 56 -5.89 -12.00 -0.54
N ILE A 57 -5.93 -10.68 -0.72
CA ILE A 57 -5.81 -9.71 0.37
C ILE A 57 -7.19 -9.39 0.93
N GLU A 58 -7.40 -9.60 2.22
CA GLU A 58 -8.68 -9.35 2.88
C GLU A 58 -8.74 -7.98 3.56
N SER A 59 -9.96 -7.45 3.71
CA SER A 59 -10.22 -6.30 4.56
C SER A 59 -9.85 -6.63 6.02
N GLY A 60 -9.21 -5.69 6.70
CA GLY A 60 -8.70 -5.87 8.06
C GLY A 60 -7.27 -6.40 8.14
N ALA A 61 -6.70 -6.90 7.04
CA ALA A 61 -5.32 -7.38 7.02
C ALA A 61 -4.31 -6.26 7.29
N THR A 62 -3.22 -6.60 7.98
CA THR A 62 -2.08 -5.70 8.17
C THR A 62 -0.95 -6.13 7.26
N LEU A 63 -0.53 -5.23 6.37
CA LEU A 63 0.47 -5.48 5.35
C LEU A 63 1.77 -4.78 5.73
N LYS A 64 2.86 -5.54 5.68
CA LYS A 64 4.21 -4.98 5.64
C LYS A 64 4.62 -4.80 4.19
N LEU A 65 4.86 -3.55 3.81
CA LEU A 65 5.15 -3.17 2.43
C LEU A 65 6.54 -2.55 2.35
N ARG A 66 7.26 -2.82 1.27
CA ARG A 66 8.49 -2.12 0.90
C ARG A 66 8.20 -1.27 -0.33
N ILE A 67 8.60 0.01 -0.28
CA ILE A 67 8.56 0.90 -1.44
C ILE A 67 9.57 0.36 -2.46
N GLU A 68 9.06 -0.02 -3.63
CA GLU A 68 9.85 -0.57 -4.73
C GLU A 68 10.20 0.52 -5.74
N GLU A 69 9.24 1.37 -6.08
CA GLU A 69 9.42 2.47 -7.03
C GLU A 69 8.65 3.71 -6.56
N VAL A 70 9.26 4.88 -6.72
CA VAL A 70 8.58 6.18 -6.53
C VAL A 70 8.69 7.00 -7.82
N SER A 71 7.59 7.10 -8.56
CA SER A 71 7.50 7.96 -9.74
C SER A 71 6.54 9.13 -9.52
N PRO A 72 6.52 10.16 -10.39
CA PRO A 72 5.55 11.25 -10.33
C PRO A 72 4.08 10.80 -10.45
N GLU A 73 3.84 9.61 -11.03
CA GLU A 73 2.51 9.09 -11.34
C GLU A 73 2.02 8.13 -10.27
N ARG A 74 2.89 7.20 -9.84
CA ARG A 74 2.53 6.14 -8.89
C ARG A 74 3.68 5.79 -7.94
N VAL A 75 3.31 5.28 -6.78
CA VAL A 75 4.20 4.60 -5.84
C VAL A 75 3.88 3.12 -5.90
N VAL A 76 4.92 2.32 -6.14
CA VAL A 76 4.82 0.86 -6.22
C VAL A 76 5.34 0.27 -4.91
N LEU A 77 4.55 -0.61 -4.31
CA LEU A 77 4.79 -1.20 -3.01
C LEU A 77 4.78 -2.72 -3.16
N ARG A 78 5.85 -3.38 -2.72
CA ARG A 78 5.93 -4.83 -2.67
C ARG A 78 5.54 -5.33 -1.30
N MET A 79 4.68 -6.33 -1.25
CA MET A 79 4.40 -7.03 0.00
C MET A 79 5.64 -7.83 0.44
N ASP A 80 6.07 -7.66 1.69
CA ASP A 80 6.94 -8.65 2.32
C ASP A 80 6.09 -9.92 2.55
N ALA A 81 6.65 -11.11 2.31
CA ALA A 81 5.94 -12.41 2.24
C ALA A 81 5.13 -12.81 3.50
N GLN A 82 5.17 -12.01 4.56
CA GLN A 82 4.42 -12.22 5.78
C GLN A 82 3.40 -11.08 5.94
N ALA A 83 2.23 -11.22 5.32
CA ALA A 83 1.06 -10.46 5.75
C ALA A 83 0.81 -10.83 7.21
N VAL A 84 0.85 -9.83 8.09
CA VAL A 84 0.71 -10.07 9.53
C VAL A 84 -0.78 -10.14 9.78
N ASN A 85 -1.30 -11.34 10.02
CA ASN A 85 -2.69 -11.52 10.41
C ASN A 85 -2.85 -10.98 11.85
N PRO A 86 -3.60 -9.90 12.09
CA PRO A 86 -3.92 -9.52 13.46
C PRO A 86 -4.90 -10.56 14.01
N LEU A 87 -4.51 -11.18 15.14
CA LEU A 87 -5.29 -12.15 15.92
C LEU A 87 -6.69 -11.63 16.26
#